data_AF-A0A3S2W7R4-F1
#
_entry.id   AF-A0A3S2W7R4-F1
#
_cell.length_a   1.000
_cell.length_b   1.000
_cell.length_c   1.000
_cell.angle_alpha   90.00
_cell.angle_beta   90.00
_cell.angle_gamma   90.00
#
_symmetry.space_group_name_H-M   'P 1'
#
loop_
_entity.id
_entity.type
_entity.pdbx_description
1 polymer ?
#
loop_
_entity_poly.entity_id
_entity_poly.type
_entity_poly.pdbx_seq_one_letter_code
_entity_poly.pdbx_strand_id
1 'polypeptide(L)'
;MVRDGAFEAFTVYTDDGRDPSEFSSTVILLLHGYQSAMPNDDYDAVVDLFGDTHTVVGFNYDYVDIEADKTALDEVFEHYLKGRTVIVLGTSLGGFWADYVLMHYPVAGAILVNPALDPGPVLRATLGTHQGDRRQAPFTVTEENAAAYDAFGWPAGGPHGPRLVLLSQDDELLDPSEAVARFTGASDTTVIQFEQGGHNLALDRPDVVDSLRSFVARVAPGERVDSKTISLNRFEPFVPSQISEDDPSLRDGLRVDYYYGKLNKVDVLRGLIRTRKAIVGQPIQALNYVGNEDSVLTSPRADMVGARIQGLLEVQEPGVHYLRVTSNDGVELWIAGQLLYRDPKVHADRASPILGADFPEPGLYPVEILYFEKKGSSTLKLEWRQPGANDLSVIPADVFHHVPNP
;
A
#
# COMPACT_ATOMS: atom_id res chain seq x y z
N MET A 1 14.14 13.96 -1.31
CA MET A 1 13.13 14.72 -2.09
C MET A 1 13.33 14.45 -3.58
N VAL A 2 12.53 13.56 -4.19
CA VAL A 2 12.24 13.60 -5.63
C VAL A 2 10.77 13.23 -5.77
N ARG A 3 9.91 14.23 -5.99
CA ARG A 3 8.46 14.06 -6.10
C ARG A 3 7.93 14.30 -7.53
N ASP A 4 8.81 14.27 -8.52
CA ASP A 4 8.44 14.37 -9.94
C ASP A 4 9.33 13.45 -10.81
N GLY A 5 8.80 12.27 -11.13
CA GLY A 5 8.67 11.79 -12.51
C GLY A 5 9.92 11.42 -13.33
N ALA A 6 11.11 11.24 -12.74
CA ALA A 6 12.27 10.88 -13.55
C ALA A 6 13.22 9.94 -12.78
N PHE A 7 13.23 8.66 -13.17
CA PHE A 7 14.18 7.64 -12.70
C PHE A 7 15.61 8.15 -12.89
N GLU A 8 16.35 8.08 -11.79
CA GLU A 8 17.80 8.17 -11.77
C GLU A 8 18.29 6.82 -11.23
N ALA A 9 19.25 6.21 -11.94
CA ALA A 9 19.82 4.95 -11.50
C ALA A 9 20.51 5.13 -10.14
N PHE A 10 20.54 4.06 -9.37
CA PHE A 10 21.12 3.98 -8.03
C PHE A 10 20.44 4.92 -7.01
N THR A 11 19.13 5.11 -7.13
CA THR A 11 18.35 5.92 -6.17
C THR A 11 17.40 5.10 -5.32
N VAL A 12 17.25 5.54 -4.07
CA VAL A 12 16.30 5.00 -3.09
C VAL A 12 15.04 5.86 -3.09
N TYR A 13 13.88 5.24 -3.22
CA TYR A 13 12.59 5.90 -3.27
C TYR A 13 11.70 5.51 -2.08
N THR A 14 11.04 6.52 -1.50
CA THR A 14 9.94 6.38 -0.54
C THR A 14 8.81 7.33 -0.93
N ASP A 15 7.55 6.90 -0.75
CA ASP A 15 6.35 7.65 -1.15
C ASP A 15 6.18 9.00 -0.44
N ASP A 16 6.67 9.09 0.78
CA ASP A 16 6.63 10.28 1.62
C ASP A 16 7.96 11.03 1.69
N GLY A 17 9.02 10.48 1.10
CA GLY A 17 10.36 11.07 1.12
C GLY A 17 10.99 11.14 2.52
N ARG A 18 10.56 10.29 3.46
CA ARG A 18 11.07 10.23 4.84
C ARG A 18 12.58 9.97 4.89
N ASP A 19 13.23 10.48 5.94
CA ASP A 19 14.66 10.24 6.16
C ASP A 19 14.91 8.75 6.51
N PRO A 20 16.05 8.16 6.10
CA PRO A 20 16.34 6.77 6.44
C PRO A 20 16.29 6.49 7.94
N SER A 21 16.64 7.45 8.80
CA SER A 21 16.53 7.28 10.26
C SER A 21 15.10 7.08 10.76
N GLU A 22 14.08 7.46 9.98
CA GLU A 22 12.65 7.35 10.31
C GLU A 22 12.02 6.04 9.80
N PHE A 23 12.76 5.21 9.07
CA PHE A 23 12.26 3.91 8.62
C PHE A 23 11.94 3.03 9.85
N SER A 24 10.93 2.18 9.71
CA SER A 24 10.54 1.18 10.71
C SER A 24 11.61 0.11 10.92
N SER A 25 11.45 -0.68 12.00
CA SER A 25 12.33 -1.81 12.32
C SER A 25 12.31 -2.91 11.25
N THR A 26 11.17 -3.10 10.58
CA THR A 26 11.03 -3.96 9.41
C THR A 26 10.84 -3.11 8.15
N VAL A 27 11.58 -3.42 7.08
CA VAL A 27 11.53 -2.72 5.79
C VAL A 27 11.24 -3.72 4.67
N ILE A 28 10.38 -3.34 3.73
CA ILE A 28 10.16 -4.07 2.48
C ILE A 28 10.93 -3.34 1.37
N LEU A 29 12.01 -3.96 0.88
CA LEU A 29 12.80 -3.48 -0.24
C LEU A 29 12.20 -4.01 -1.55
N LEU A 30 11.81 -3.13 -2.46
CA LEU A 30 11.20 -3.47 -3.74
C LEU A 30 12.17 -3.23 -4.90
N LEU A 31 12.29 -4.22 -5.77
CA LEU A 31 13.11 -4.22 -6.99
C LEU A 31 12.21 -4.39 -8.22
N HIS A 32 12.21 -3.41 -9.11
CA HIS A 32 11.34 -3.40 -10.29
C HIS A 32 11.87 -4.29 -11.42
N GLY A 33 11.04 -4.61 -12.41
CA GLY A 33 11.44 -5.32 -13.63
C GLY A 33 12.24 -4.49 -14.64
N TYR A 34 12.63 -5.13 -15.74
CA TYR A 34 13.31 -4.50 -16.88
C TYR A 34 12.44 -3.39 -17.51
N GLN A 35 13.05 -2.27 -17.90
CA GLN A 35 12.34 -1.08 -18.42
C GLN A 35 11.29 -0.45 -17.48
N SER A 36 11.23 -0.86 -16.22
CA SER A 36 10.37 -0.29 -15.18
C SER A 36 11.16 0.61 -14.22
N ALA A 37 10.51 1.35 -13.34
CA ALA A 37 11.18 2.26 -12.41
C ALA A 37 10.33 2.49 -11.15
N MET A 38 10.96 2.80 -10.03
CA MET A 38 10.28 3.28 -8.82
C MET A 38 10.01 4.78 -8.90
N PRO A 39 8.79 5.24 -8.52
CA PRO A 39 7.63 4.42 -8.18
C PRO A 39 6.95 3.82 -9.43
N ASN A 40 6.31 2.66 -9.25
CA ASN A 40 5.40 2.03 -10.22
C ASN A 40 4.16 1.45 -9.52
N ASP A 41 3.27 0.83 -10.29
CA ASP A 41 2.01 0.29 -9.77
C ASP A 41 2.26 -0.84 -8.75
N ASP A 42 3.32 -1.64 -8.93
CA ASP A 42 3.75 -2.65 -7.94
C ASP A 42 4.16 -1.99 -6.62
N TYR A 43 4.94 -0.90 -6.70
CA TYR A 43 5.35 -0.12 -5.53
C TYR A 43 4.15 0.47 -4.79
N ASP A 44 3.24 1.11 -5.54
CA ASP A 44 2.02 1.68 -4.97
C ASP A 44 1.17 0.58 -4.31
N ALA A 45 1.02 -0.59 -4.92
CA ALA A 45 0.29 -1.71 -4.33
C ALA A 45 0.93 -2.23 -3.03
N VAL A 46 2.27 -2.31 -2.97
CA VAL A 46 2.99 -2.75 -1.77
C VAL A 46 2.91 -1.70 -0.66
N VAL A 47 2.99 -0.40 -0.99
CA VAL A 47 2.73 0.70 -0.05
C VAL A 47 1.31 0.64 0.47
N ASP A 48 0.32 0.46 -0.40
CA ASP A 48 -1.08 0.35 -0.01
C ASP A 48 -1.31 -0.85 0.93
N LEU A 49 -0.54 -1.92 0.76
CA LEU A 49 -0.67 -3.15 1.52
C LEU A 49 0.01 -3.13 2.89
N PHE A 50 1.18 -2.48 2.99
CA PHE A 50 2.06 -2.58 4.15
C PHE A 50 2.53 -1.24 4.73
N GLY A 51 2.31 -0.12 4.05
CA GLY A 51 2.85 1.21 4.40
C GLY A 51 2.48 1.72 5.80
N ASP A 52 1.36 1.23 6.36
CA ASP A 52 0.93 1.58 7.73
C ASP A 52 1.76 0.89 8.83
N THR A 53 2.38 -0.26 8.52
CA THR A 53 3.08 -1.11 9.50
C THR A 53 4.57 -1.25 9.19
N HIS A 54 4.96 -1.06 7.93
CA HIS A 54 6.29 -1.26 7.41
C HIS A 54 6.67 -0.10 6.51
N THR A 55 7.95 0.24 6.48
CA THR A 55 8.48 1.15 5.48
C THR A 55 8.72 0.38 4.20
N VAL A 56 8.16 0.87 3.09
CA VAL A 56 8.37 0.31 1.75
C VAL A 56 9.36 1.18 1.01
N VAL A 57 10.47 0.58 0.61
CA VAL A 57 11.60 1.24 -0.03
C VAL A 57 11.72 0.70 -1.44
N GLY A 58 11.64 1.56 -2.45
CA GLY A 58 11.93 1.21 -3.82
C GLY A 58 13.39 1.48 -4.14
N PHE A 59 14.05 0.60 -4.88
CA PHE A 59 15.41 0.84 -5.38
C PHE A 59 15.45 0.83 -6.91
N ASN A 60 15.95 1.92 -7.48
CA ASN A 60 16.18 2.08 -8.91
C ASN A 60 17.60 1.63 -9.24
N TYR A 61 17.75 0.48 -9.89
CA TYR A 61 19.04 -0.09 -10.30
C TYR A 61 19.22 0.02 -11.83
N ASP A 62 20.42 -0.21 -12.36
CA ASP A 62 20.70 -0.13 -13.79
C ASP A 62 20.70 -1.52 -14.45
N TYR A 63 19.70 -1.78 -15.31
CA TYR A 63 19.48 -3.10 -15.90
C TYR A 63 20.69 -3.69 -16.64
N VAL A 64 21.64 -2.86 -17.08
CA VAL A 64 22.76 -3.27 -17.92
C VAL A 64 24.12 -3.24 -17.20
N ASP A 65 24.18 -2.86 -15.92
CA ASP A 65 25.44 -2.74 -15.17
C ASP A 65 25.40 -3.52 -13.84
N ILE A 66 25.64 -4.82 -13.93
CA ILE A 66 25.62 -5.77 -12.80
C ILE A 66 26.60 -5.34 -11.69
N GLU A 67 27.79 -4.86 -12.03
CA GLU A 67 28.81 -4.52 -11.02
C GLU A 67 28.48 -3.21 -10.31
N ALA A 68 27.94 -2.23 -11.02
CA ALA A 68 27.41 -1.02 -10.40
C ALA A 68 26.20 -1.33 -9.51
N ASP A 69 25.29 -2.21 -9.95
CA ASP A 69 24.14 -2.65 -9.16
C ASP A 69 24.56 -3.29 -7.83
N LYS A 70 25.56 -4.17 -7.86
CA LYS A 70 26.12 -4.81 -6.65
C LYS A 70 26.70 -3.76 -5.70
N THR A 71 27.48 -2.82 -6.24
CA THR A 71 28.07 -1.73 -5.45
C THR A 71 27.00 -0.85 -4.81
N ALA A 72 25.95 -0.51 -5.56
CA ALA A 72 24.86 0.31 -5.06
C ALA A 72 23.99 -0.43 -4.04
N LEU A 73 23.78 -1.74 -4.20
CA LEU A 73 23.12 -2.57 -3.18
C LEU A 73 23.91 -2.60 -1.87
N ASP A 74 25.25 -2.69 -1.93
CA ASP A 74 26.10 -2.57 -0.73
C ASP A 74 25.87 -1.22 -0.02
N GLU A 75 25.79 -0.13 -0.78
CA GLU A 75 25.51 1.20 -0.22
C GLU A 75 24.10 1.31 0.38
N VAL A 76 23.09 0.74 -0.29
CA VAL A 76 21.71 0.70 0.21
C VAL A 76 21.65 -0.04 1.54
N PHE A 77 22.26 -1.22 1.62
CA PHE A 77 22.24 -2.03 2.83
C PHE A 77 23.02 -1.38 3.98
N GLU A 78 24.17 -0.78 3.71
CA GLU A 78 24.99 -0.14 4.76
C GLU A 78 24.37 1.16 5.28
N HIS A 79 23.79 2.00 4.41
CA HIS A 79 23.34 3.35 4.80
C HIS A 79 21.85 3.43 5.13
N TYR A 80 21.02 2.58 4.54
CA TYR A 80 19.56 2.68 4.67
C TYR A 80 18.96 1.52 5.47
N LEU A 81 19.49 0.31 5.30
CA LEU A 81 18.86 -0.92 5.82
C LEU A 81 19.60 -1.57 7.00
N LYS A 82 20.76 -1.02 7.38
CA LYS A 82 21.60 -1.58 8.44
C LYS A 82 20.85 -1.70 9.77
N GLY A 83 20.89 -2.90 10.35
CA GLY A 83 20.24 -3.20 11.63
C GLY A 83 18.73 -3.40 11.57
N ARG A 84 18.14 -3.45 10.37
CA ARG A 84 16.71 -3.66 10.15
C ARG A 84 16.40 -5.09 9.73
N THR A 85 15.18 -5.52 9.98
CA THR A 85 14.62 -6.73 9.36
C THR A 85 14.20 -6.38 7.95
N VAL A 86 14.87 -6.92 6.93
CA VAL A 86 14.56 -6.61 5.53
C VAL A 86 13.81 -7.77 4.90
N ILE A 87 12.73 -7.50 4.19
CA ILE A 87 12.09 -8.43 3.25
C ILE A 87 12.31 -7.86 1.86
N VAL A 88 12.82 -8.65 0.92
CA VAL A 88 13.00 -8.19 -0.46
C VAL A 88 11.88 -8.73 -1.35
N LEU A 89 11.30 -7.86 -2.18
CA LEU A 89 10.31 -8.23 -3.20
C LEU A 89 10.84 -7.81 -4.56
N GLY A 90 10.78 -8.71 -5.53
CA GLY A 90 11.22 -8.44 -6.89
C GLY A 90 10.23 -8.94 -7.94
N THR A 91 9.97 -8.13 -8.96
CA THR A 91 9.13 -8.50 -10.11
C THR A 91 9.98 -8.65 -11.38
N SER A 92 9.78 -9.71 -12.17
CA SER A 92 10.53 -9.95 -13.42
C SER A 92 12.06 -9.95 -13.20
N LEU A 93 12.82 -9.07 -13.86
CA LEU A 93 14.26 -8.88 -13.60
C LEU A 93 14.55 -8.48 -12.13
N GLY A 94 13.65 -7.75 -11.48
CA GLY A 94 13.76 -7.48 -10.05
C GLY A 94 13.69 -8.76 -9.22
N GLY A 95 12.99 -9.80 -9.68
CA GLY A 95 12.94 -11.12 -9.04
C GLY A 95 14.29 -11.85 -9.08
N PHE A 96 15.06 -11.70 -10.15
CA PHE A 96 16.44 -12.16 -10.23
C PHE A 96 17.29 -11.49 -9.15
N TRP A 97 17.23 -10.17 -9.07
CA TRP A 97 17.97 -9.39 -8.08
C TRP A 97 17.48 -9.59 -6.65
N ALA A 98 16.20 -9.87 -6.43
CA ALA A 98 15.65 -10.19 -5.12
C ALA A 98 16.21 -11.52 -4.59
N ASP A 99 16.38 -12.53 -5.45
CA ASP A 99 17.03 -13.77 -5.04
C ASP A 99 18.54 -13.58 -4.84
N TYR A 100 19.21 -12.73 -5.63
CA TYR A 100 20.58 -12.30 -5.35
C TYR A 100 20.67 -11.66 -3.96
N VAL A 101 19.79 -10.70 -3.66
CA VAL A 101 19.77 -10.01 -2.37
C VAL A 101 19.59 -11.00 -1.21
N LEU A 102 18.69 -11.98 -1.37
CA LEU A 102 18.48 -13.04 -0.38
C LEU A 102 19.73 -13.87 -0.09
N MET A 103 20.56 -14.11 -1.10
CA MET A 103 21.77 -14.93 -0.95
C MET A 103 22.96 -14.16 -0.40
N HIS A 104 22.99 -12.84 -0.55
CA HIS A 104 24.17 -12.01 -0.28
C HIS A 104 24.02 -11.05 0.91
N TYR A 105 22.79 -10.74 1.34
CA TYR A 105 22.53 -9.79 2.43
C TYR A 105 21.71 -10.42 3.55
N PRO A 106 21.80 -9.88 4.79
CA PRO A 106 21.02 -10.37 5.92
C PRO A 106 19.56 -9.92 5.81
N VAL A 107 18.77 -10.65 5.01
CA VAL A 107 17.32 -10.43 4.85
C VAL A 107 16.52 -11.58 5.45
N ALA A 108 15.29 -11.31 5.85
CA ALA A 108 14.36 -12.25 6.46
C ALA A 108 13.72 -13.21 5.45
N GLY A 109 13.58 -12.79 4.18
CA GLY A 109 13.03 -13.60 3.11
C GLY A 109 12.88 -12.82 1.81
N ALA A 110 12.60 -13.54 0.72
CA ALA A 110 12.35 -12.94 -0.60
C ALA A 110 10.99 -13.33 -1.18
N ILE A 111 10.37 -12.38 -1.86
CA ILE A 111 9.17 -12.58 -2.66
C ILE A 111 9.53 -12.36 -4.12
N LEU A 112 9.37 -13.39 -4.95
CA LEU A 112 9.72 -13.38 -6.37
C LEU A 112 8.45 -13.48 -7.18
N VAL A 113 8.17 -12.49 -8.03
CA VAL A 113 6.98 -12.45 -8.87
C VAL A 113 7.41 -12.57 -10.32
N ASN A 114 6.98 -13.65 -11.00
CA ASN A 114 7.38 -14.00 -12.36
C ASN A 114 8.88 -13.74 -12.61
N PRO A 115 9.81 -14.32 -11.81
CA PRO A 115 11.23 -13.94 -11.85
C PRO A 115 11.89 -14.33 -13.18
N ALA A 116 12.69 -13.43 -13.75
CA ALA A 116 13.51 -13.70 -14.93
C ALA A 116 14.73 -14.55 -14.55
N LEU A 117 14.63 -15.88 -14.71
CA LEU A 117 15.69 -16.81 -14.32
C LEU A 117 16.98 -16.69 -15.14
N ASP A 118 16.84 -16.27 -16.39
CA ASP A 118 17.95 -16.04 -17.30
C ASP A 118 17.72 -14.71 -18.03
N PRO A 119 18.27 -13.60 -17.51
CA PRO A 119 18.10 -12.29 -18.15
C PRO A 119 18.83 -12.14 -19.50
N GLY A 120 19.87 -12.95 -19.75
CA GLY A 120 20.73 -12.81 -20.92
C GLY A 120 19.97 -12.83 -22.26
N PRO A 121 19.13 -13.84 -22.53
CA PRO A 121 18.25 -13.88 -23.71
C PRO A 121 17.32 -12.66 -23.85
N VAL A 122 16.77 -12.16 -22.73
CA VAL A 122 15.88 -10.99 -22.71
C VAL A 122 16.63 -9.73 -23.15
N LEU A 123 17.86 -9.54 -22.67
CA LEU A 123 18.71 -8.43 -23.09
C LEU A 123 19.10 -8.55 -24.56
N ARG A 124 19.46 -9.74 -25.06
CA ARG A 124 19.78 -9.94 -26.48
C ARG A 124 18.62 -9.66 -27.42
N ALA A 125 17.40 -9.99 -27.00
CA ALA A 125 16.18 -9.66 -27.76
C ALA A 125 15.96 -8.14 -27.88
N THR A 126 16.62 -7.35 -27.02
CA THR A 126 16.49 -5.90 -26.94
C THR A 126 17.82 -5.18 -27.15
N LEU A 127 18.74 -5.70 -27.98
CA LEU A 127 19.96 -4.96 -28.31
C LEU A 127 19.66 -3.58 -28.92
N GLY A 128 20.46 -2.58 -28.54
CA GLY A 128 20.35 -1.21 -29.02
C GLY A 128 20.03 -0.19 -27.92
N THR A 129 19.80 1.05 -28.34
CA THR A 129 19.51 2.16 -27.41
C THR A 129 18.01 2.26 -27.18
N HIS A 130 17.62 2.30 -25.90
CA HIS A 130 16.25 2.42 -25.43
C HIS A 130 16.08 3.68 -24.60
N GLN A 131 14.87 4.24 -24.67
CA GLN A 131 14.41 5.28 -23.77
C GLN A 131 13.22 4.71 -23.00
N GLY A 132 13.40 4.44 -21.70
CA GLY A 132 12.28 4.06 -20.85
C GLY A 132 11.41 5.28 -20.57
N ASP A 133 10.08 5.11 -20.55
CA ASP A 133 9.11 6.20 -20.37
C ASP A 133 9.32 7.00 -19.07
N ARG A 134 9.94 6.37 -18.07
CA ARG A 134 10.23 6.97 -16.76
C ARG A 134 11.71 7.27 -16.54
N ARG A 135 12.63 6.92 -17.48
CA ARG A 135 14.10 7.06 -17.34
C ARG A 135 14.55 8.48 -17.70
N GLN A 136 15.41 9.10 -16.87
CA GLN A 136 16.00 10.41 -17.19
C GLN A 136 16.93 10.37 -18.41
N ALA A 137 17.62 9.26 -18.61
CA ALA A 137 18.60 9.09 -19.69
C ALA A 137 18.35 7.80 -20.46
N PRO A 138 18.63 7.76 -21.78
CA PRO A 138 18.61 6.52 -22.54
C PRO A 138 19.66 5.54 -21.98
N PHE A 139 19.42 4.25 -22.15
CA PHE A 139 20.43 3.22 -21.93
C PHE A 139 20.64 2.43 -23.20
N THR A 140 21.81 1.81 -23.32
CA THR A 140 22.13 0.96 -24.47
C THR A 140 22.39 -0.44 -23.98
N VAL A 141 21.63 -1.39 -24.52
CA VAL A 141 21.85 -2.81 -24.30
C VAL A 141 22.82 -3.29 -25.36
N THR A 142 23.93 -3.86 -24.91
CA THR A 142 24.96 -4.44 -25.76
C THR A 142 25.06 -5.94 -25.52
N GLU A 143 25.70 -6.64 -26.46
CA GLU A 143 26.02 -8.07 -26.29
C GLU A 143 26.90 -8.29 -25.05
N GLU A 144 27.76 -7.34 -24.69
CA GLU A 144 28.57 -7.39 -23.48
C GLU A 144 27.71 -7.40 -22.22
N ASN A 145 26.64 -6.58 -22.17
CA ASN A 145 25.71 -6.57 -21.04
C ASN A 145 24.97 -7.92 -20.92
N ALA A 146 24.50 -8.48 -22.03
CA ALA A 146 23.84 -9.79 -22.02
C ALA A 146 24.81 -10.92 -21.60
N ALA A 147 26.02 -10.92 -22.15
CA ALA A 147 27.06 -11.88 -21.79
C ALA A 147 27.49 -11.75 -20.32
N ALA A 148 27.43 -10.56 -19.74
CA ALA A 148 27.66 -10.37 -18.31
C ALA A 148 26.60 -11.10 -17.47
N TYR A 149 25.31 -11.06 -17.85
CA TYR A 149 24.27 -11.84 -17.18
C TYR A 149 24.45 -13.35 -17.37
N ASP A 150 24.83 -13.81 -18.56
CA ASP A 150 25.12 -15.24 -18.77
C ASP A 150 26.28 -15.73 -17.87
N ALA A 151 27.34 -14.92 -17.77
CA ALA A 151 28.52 -15.23 -16.98
C ALA A 151 28.23 -15.16 -15.48
N PHE A 152 27.37 -14.23 -15.07
CA PHE A 152 26.90 -14.10 -13.70
C PHE A 152 25.99 -15.26 -13.31
N GLY A 153 25.12 -15.68 -14.22
CA GLY A 153 24.18 -16.78 -14.05
C GLY A 153 23.14 -16.51 -12.97
N TRP A 154 22.30 -17.50 -12.69
CA TRP A 154 21.39 -17.40 -11.54
C TRP A 154 22.20 -17.36 -10.23
N PRO A 155 21.84 -16.49 -9.26
CA PRO A 155 22.53 -16.38 -7.99
C PRO A 155 22.78 -17.75 -7.33
N ALA A 156 24.03 -18.00 -6.94
CA ALA A 156 24.44 -19.28 -6.36
C ALA A 156 25.35 -19.07 -5.14
N GLY A 157 25.20 -19.92 -4.11
CA GLY A 157 26.19 -20.05 -3.04
C GLY A 157 25.94 -19.28 -1.72
N GLY A 158 24.69 -18.94 -1.36
CA GLY A 158 24.35 -18.34 -0.06
C GLY A 158 23.49 -19.22 0.86
N PRO A 159 23.29 -18.86 2.14
CA PRO A 159 22.30 -19.52 3.00
C PRO A 159 20.89 -19.44 2.39
N HIS A 160 20.12 -20.50 2.51
CA HIS A 160 18.74 -20.53 2.02
C HIS A 160 17.84 -19.81 3.04
N GLY A 161 17.33 -18.64 2.67
CA GLY A 161 16.24 -17.99 3.39
C GLY A 161 14.86 -18.35 2.81
N PRO A 162 13.78 -18.06 3.56
CA PRO A 162 12.41 -18.25 3.08
C PRO A 162 12.16 -17.51 1.76
N ARG A 163 11.51 -18.19 0.81
CA ARG A 163 11.07 -17.65 -0.48
C ARG A 163 9.57 -17.84 -0.66
N LEU A 164 8.91 -16.84 -1.20
CA LEU A 164 7.60 -16.96 -1.84
C LEU A 164 7.79 -16.68 -3.32
N VAL A 165 7.42 -17.62 -4.17
CA VAL A 165 7.50 -17.49 -5.63
C VAL A 165 6.08 -17.50 -6.18
N LEU A 166 5.68 -16.39 -6.79
CA LEU A 166 4.38 -16.18 -7.39
C LEU A 166 4.51 -16.24 -8.91
N LEU A 167 3.79 -17.17 -9.54
CA LEU A 167 3.91 -17.45 -10.97
C LEU A 167 2.55 -17.36 -11.66
N SER A 168 2.44 -16.57 -12.72
CA SER A 168 1.32 -16.62 -13.66
C SER A 168 1.59 -17.71 -14.71
N GLN A 169 0.65 -18.64 -14.92
CA GLN A 169 0.79 -19.69 -15.92
C GLN A 169 0.57 -19.19 -17.36
N ASP A 170 -0.09 -18.04 -17.51
CA ASP A 170 -0.33 -17.33 -18.77
C ASP A 170 0.70 -16.22 -19.04
N ASP A 171 1.86 -16.25 -18.38
CA ASP A 171 2.97 -15.33 -18.68
C ASP A 171 3.45 -15.52 -20.13
N GLU A 172 3.35 -14.44 -20.90
CA GLU A 172 3.65 -14.40 -22.32
C GLU A 172 5.12 -14.08 -22.64
N LEU A 173 5.90 -13.65 -21.64
CA LEU A 173 7.30 -13.23 -21.79
C LEU A 173 8.29 -14.25 -21.23
N LEU A 174 7.95 -14.87 -20.09
CA LEU A 174 8.80 -15.86 -19.42
C LEU A 174 8.08 -17.20 -19.33
N ASP A 175 8.82 -18.31 -19.47
CA ASP A 175 8.27 -19.65 -19.29
C ASP A 175 8.15 -19.97 -17.78
N PRO A 176 6.93 -20.03 -17.22
CA PRO A 176 6.76 -20.28 -15.79
C PRO A 176 7.21 -21.68 -15.39
N SER A 177 7.29 -22.64 -16.33
CA SER A 177 7.71 -24.01 -16.04
C SER A 177 9.17 -24.10 -15.60
N GLU A 178 10.03 -23.17 -16.03
CA GLU A 178 11.41 -23.08 -15.59
C GLU A 178 11.50 -22.71 -14.10
N ALA A 179 10.72 -21.70 -13.67
CA ALA A 179 10.61 -21.30 -12.28
C ALA A 179 10.00 -22.39 -11.41
N VAL A 180 8.96 -23.08 -11.89
CA VAL A 180 8.39 -24.25 -11.19
C VAL A 180 9.45 -25.33 -11.01
N ALA A 181 10.17 -25.70 -12.06
CA ALA A 181 11.22 -26.71 -12.00
C ALA A 181 12.37 -26.33 -11.06
N ARG A 182 12.70 -25.04 -10.98
CA ARG A 182 13.77 -24.53 -10.12
C ARG A 182 13.40 -24.51 -8.64
N PHE A 183 12.19 -24.05 -8.31
CA PHE A 183 11.83 -23.72 -6.93
C PHE A 183 10.98 -24.77 -6.23
N THR A 184 10.30 -25.64 -6.99
CA THR A 184 9.46 -26.68 -6.39
C THR A 184 10.33 -27.71 -5.67
N GLY A 185 9.98 -28.01 -4.42
CA GLY A 185 10.66 -29.02 -3.60
C GLY A 185 11.80 -28.48 -2.73
N ALA A 186 12.15 -27.19 -2.84
CA ALA A 186 13.06 -26.54 -1.90
C ALA A 186 12.34 -26.29 -0.55
N SER A 187 12.94 -26.73 0.56
CA SER A 187 12.32 -26.67 1.91
C SER A 187 11.94 -25.27 2.35
N ASP A 188 12.71 -24.27 1.91
CA ASP A 188 12.51 -22.87 2.29
C ASP A 188 11.69 -22.10 1.26
N THR A 189 11.14 -22.75 0.24
CA THR A 189 10.43 -22.08 -0.85
C THR A 189 8.97 -22.50 -0.93
N THR A 190 8.08 -21.51 -0.98
CA THR A 190 6.66 -21.68 -1.30
C THR A 190 6.43 -21.20 -2.71
N VAL A 191 5.96 -22.07 -3.60
CA VAL A 191 5.61 -21.73 -4.98
C VAL A 191 4.09 -21.69 -5.09
N ILE A 192 3.53 -20.57 -5.56
CA ILE A 192 2.11 -20.40 -5.85
C ILE A 192 1.98 -20.12 -7.34
N GLN A 193 1.15 -20.93 -8.01
CA GLN A 193 0.88 -20.84 -9.44
C GLN A 193 -0.55 -20.36 -9.63
N PHE A 194 -0.72 -19.30 -10.40
CA PHE A 194 -2.01 -18.73 -10.76
C PHE A 194 -2.32 -19.06 -12.21
N GLU A 195 -3.55 -19.51 -12.50
CA GLU A 195 -3.94 -19.83 -13.87
C GLU A 195 -3.90 -18.62 -14.81
N GLN A 196 -4.22 -17.43 -14.26
CA GLN A 196 -4.23 -16.17 -14.99
C GLN A 196 -3.59 -15.05 -14.18
N GLY A 197 -2.95 -14.12 -14.85
CA GLY A 197 -2.30 -12.95 -14.26
C GLY A 197 -1.36 -12.21 -15.22
N GLY A 198 -0.92 -12.88 -16.29
CA GLY A 198 0.06 -12.37 -17.25
C GLY A 198 1.43 -12.11 -16.62
N HIS A 199 2.34 -11.56 -17.42
CA HIS A 199 3.68 -11.21 -16.93
C HIS A 199 3.68 -10.18 -15.79
N ASN A 200 2.83 -9.16 -15.89
CA ASN A 200 2.67 -8.11 -14.87
C ASN A 200 1.57 -8.49 -13.87
N LEU A 201 1.84 -9.49 -13.03
CA LEU A 201 0.89 -9.96 -12.02
C LEU A 201 0.56 -8.85 -11.01
N ALA A 202 -0.71 -8.42 -10.99
CA ALA A 202 -1.18 -7.36 -10.10
C ALA A 202 -1.07 -7.76 -8.62
N LEU A 203 -0.28 -7.00 -7.85
CA LEU A 203 -0.02 -7.29 -6.43
C LEU A 203 -1.17 -6.90 -5.50
N ASP A 204 -2.15 -6.15 -5.98
CA ASP A 204 -3.38 -5.76 -5.26
C ASP A 204 -4.51 -6.79 -5.42
N ARG A 205 -4.29 -7.85 -6.21
CA ARG A 205 -5.27 -8.94 -6.40
C ARG A 205 -5.47 -9.71 -5.07
N PRO A 206 -6.71 -10.01 -4.64
CA PRO A 206 -6.95 -10.55 -3.28
C PRO A 206 -6.18 -11.81 -2.90
N ASP A 207 -6.09 -12.78 -3.80
CA ASP A 207 -5.34 -14.04 -3.62
C ASP A 207 -3.81 -13.85 -3.58
N VAL A 208 -3.30 -12.86 -4.30
CA VAL A 208 -1.90 -12.42 -4.22
C VAL A 208 -1.66 -11.73 -2.89
N VAL A 209 -2.52 -10.79 -2.51
CA VAL A 209 -2.48 -10.06 -1.23
C VAL A 209 -2.41 -11.01 -0.03
N ASP A 210 -3.28 -12.01 0.01
CA ASP A 210 -3.31 -13.00 1.10
C ASP A 210 -1.98 -13.76 1.21
N SER A 211 -1.38 -14.10 0.06
CA SER A 211 -0.09 -14.78 -0.02
C SER A 211 1.05 -13.89 0.47
N LEU A 212 1.07 -12.62 0.05
CA LEU A 212 2.05 -11.63 0.48
C LEU A 212 1.99 -11.40 1.99
N ARG A 213 0.78 -11.13 2.53
CA ARG A 213 0.59 -10.92 3.98
C ARG A 213 1.03 -12.12 4.80
N SER A 214 0.63 -13.32 4.37
CA SER A 214 0.97 -14.57 5.06
C SER A 214 2.48 -14.79 5.11
N PHE A 215 3.18 -14.48 4.01
CA PHE A 215 4.63 -14.60 3.95
C PHE A 215 5.33 -13.56 4.83
N VAL A 216 4.96 -12.28 4.71
CA VAL A 216 5.56 -11.19 5.50
C VAL A 216 5.42 -11.46 7.00
N ALA A 217 4.22 -11.83 7.45
CA ALA A 217 3.96 -12.17 8.85
C ALA A 217 4.79 -13.36 9.36
N ARG A 218 5.12 -14.30 8.48
CA ARG A 218 5.95 -15.48 8.83
C ARG A 218 7.42 -15.14 9.00
N VAL A 219 7.97 -14.28 8.14
CA VAL A 219 9.42 -14.04 8.05
C VAL A 219 9.90 -12.86 8.90
N ALA A 220 9.03 -11.89 9.18
CA ALA A 220 9.33 -10.77 10.07
C ALA A 220 8.34 -10.71 11.26
N PRO A 221 8.41 -11.65 12.22
CA PRO A 221 7.38 -11.84 13.25
C PRO A 221 7.37 -10.82 14.41
N GLY A 222 7.91 -9.61 14.26
CA GLY A 222 7.80 -8.58 15.32
C GLY A 222 6.50 -7.78 15.17
N GLU A 223 5.61 -7.61 16.15
CA GLU A 223 5.47 -8.15 17.52
C GLU A 223 4.48 -9.34 17.52
N ARG A 224 4.90 -10.52 18.00
CA ARG A 224 3.95 -11.57 18.37
C ARG A 224 3.13 -11.11 19.57
N VAL A 225 1.84 -10.82 19.36
CA VAL A 225 0.83 -11.17 20.36
C VAL A 225 0.73 -12.70 20.34
N ASP A 226 0.99 -13.31 21.50
CA ASP A 226 1.15 -14.75 21.67
C ASP A 226 0.08 -15.61 20.96
N SER A 227 0.59 -16.57 20.18
CA SER A 227 -0.18 -17.50 19.39
C SER A 227 -0.89 -18.55 20.26
N LYS A 228 -2.20 -18.43 20.43
CA LYS A 228 -3.12 -19.60 20.49
C LYS A 228 -4.48 -19.22 19.88
N THR A 229 -4.83 -19.94 18.82
CA THR A 229 -6.10 -19.92 18.07
C THR A 229 -6.12 -18.93 16.89
N ILE A 230 -6.02 -19.50 15.69
CA ILE A 230 -6.37 -18.83 14.43
C ILE A 230 -7.82 -18.37 14.55
N SER A 231 -8.06 -17.06 14.55
CA SER A 231 -9.39 -16.46 14.41
C SER A 231 -9.30 -15.39 13.36
N LEU A 232 -10.16 -15.52 12.34
CA LEU A 232 -10.40 -14.53 11.30
C LEU A 232 -10.64 -13.16 11.94
N ASN A 233 -9.90 -12.15 11.47
CA ASN A 233 -10.03 -10.74 11.83
C ASN A 233 -9.88 -10.41 13.34
N ARG A 234 -8.65 -10.19 13.81
CA ARG A 234 -8.41 -9.34 14.98
C ARG A 234 -7.85 -8.00 14.53
N PHE A 235 -8.74 -7.02 14.48
CA PHE A 235 -8.40 -5.61 14.63
C PHE A 235 -7.89 -5.42 16.07
N GLU A 236 -6.95 -4.51 16.31
CA GLU A 236 -6.64 -4.11 17.69
C GLU A 236 -7.90 -3.43 18.27
N PRO A 237 -8.36 -3.79 19.48
CA PRO A 237 -9.50 -3.13 20.10
C PRO A 237 -9.31 -1.62 20.10
N PHE A 238 -10.34 -0.88 19.71
CA PHE A 238 -10.27 0.56 19.68
C PHE A 238 -10.14 1.14 21.08
N VAL A 239 -9.32 2.18 21.19
CA VAL A 239 -9.18 2.95 22.44
C VAL A 239 -10.09 4.17 22.35
N PRO A 240 -11.03 4.36 23.30
CA PRO A 240 -11.87 5.55 23.31
C PRO A 240 -11.04 6.82 23.61
N SER A 241 -11.58 7.96 23.21
CA SER A 241 -11.11 9.27 23.60
C SER A 241 -11.18 9.45 25.13
N GLN A 242 -10.32 10.32 25.66
CA GLN A 242 -10.39 10.74 27.06
C GLN A 242 -11.50 11.77 27.33
N ILE A 243 -12.22 12.20 26.28
CA ILE A 243 -13.36 13.13 26.37
C ILE A 243 -14.58 12.38 26.91
N SER A 244 -15.24 12.96 27.90
CA SER A 244 -16.49 12.43 28.46
C SER A 244 -17.69 12.77 27.56
N GLU A 245 -18.69 11.89 27.50
CA GLU A 245 -19.97 12.12 26.80
C GLU A 245 -20.72 13.37 27.32
N ASP A 246 -20.48 13.77 28.57
CA ASP A 246 -21.07 14.97 29.18
C ASP A 246 -20.19 16.23 29.01
N ASP A 247 -19.13 16.19 28.21
CA ASP A 247 -18.23 17.34 28.04
C ASP A 247 -18.99 18.52 27.39
N PRO A 248 -19.07 19.69 28.07
CA PRO A 248 -19.89 20.82 27.61
C PRO A 248 -19.36 21.49 26.33
N SER A 249 -18.16 21.12 25.87
CA SER A 249 -17.58 21.57 24.61
C SER A 249 -18.08 20.78 23.40
N LEU A 250 -18.70 19.61 23.60
CA LEU A 250 -19.22 18.79 22.52
C LEU A 250 -20.33 19.52 21.75
N ARG A 251 -20.31 19.28 20.44
CA ARG A 251 -21.27 19.80 19.46
C ARG A 251 -21.66 18.68 18.51
N ASP A 252 -22.93 18.67 18.12
CA ASP A 252 -23.49 17.66 17.21
C ASP A 252 -22.83 17.69 15.82
N GLY A 253 -22.63 16.50 15.27
CA GLY A 253 -22.06 16.23 13.96
C GLY A 253 -20.52 16.25 13.93
N LEU A 254 -19.97 16.01 12.74
CA LEU A 254 -18.53 15.99 12.48
C LEU A 254 -18.07 17.32 11.88
N ARG A 255 -16.93 17.85 12.32
CA ARG A 255 -16.33 19.02 11.65
C ARG A 255 -15.84 18.64 10.26
N VAL A 256 -15.89 19.57 9.31
CA VAL A 256 -15.37 19.38 7.96
C VAL A 256 -14.57 20.59 7.51
N ASP A 257 -13.37 20.34 7.02
CA ASP A 257 -12.50 21.31 6.37
C ASP A 257 -12.40 20.99 4.87
N TYR A 258 -12.74 21.97 4.03
CA TYR A 258 -12.71 21.84 2.58
C TYR A 258 -11.41 22.37 1.96
N TYR A 259 -10.99 21.66 0.91
CA TYR A 259 -9.84 21.97 0.07
C TYR A 259 -10.24 21.80 -1.39
N TYR A 260 -9.86 22.75 -2.24
CA TYR A 260 -10.21 22.71 -3.66
C TYR A 260 -8.98 22.56 -4.53
N GLY A 261 -9.04 21.69 -5.53
CA GLY A 261 -7.93 21.45 -6.45
C GLY A 261 -8.21 20.30 -7.40
N LYS A 262 -7.26 20.01 -8.30
CA LYS A 262 -7.36 18.85 -9.21
C LYS A 262 -7.15 17.55 -8.43
N LEU A 263 -8.21 17.05 -7.82
CA LEU A 263 -8.21 15.86 -6.98
C LEU A 263 -8.43 14.62 -7.84
N ASN A 264 -7.39 13.80 -7.98
CA ASN A 264 -7.48 12.49 -8.66
C ASN A 264 -7.13 11.33 -7.71
N LYS A 265 -6.66 11.65 -6.51
CA LYS A 265 -6.37 10.70 -5.44
C LYS A 265 -6.31 11.38 -4.06
N VAL A 266 -6.54 10.63 -2.99
CA VAL A 266 -6.51 11.14 -1.60
C VAL A 266 -5.15 11.76 -1.24
N ASP A 267 -4.04 11.28 -1.80
CA ASP A 267 -2.71 11.88 -1.52
C ASP A 267 -2.58 13.33 -2.01
N VAL A 268 -3.31 13.71 -3.07
CA VAL A 268 -3.35 15.11 -3.52
C VAL A 268 -4.05 15.95 -2.45
N LEU A 269 -5.15 15.44 -1.88
CA LEU A 269 -5.84 16.09 -0.76
C LEU A 269 -4.92 16.22 0.46
N ARG A 270 -4.17 15.19 0.85
CA ARG A 270 -3.15 15.28 1.93
C ARG A 270 -2.12 16.37 1.64
N GLY A 271 -1.67 16.50 0.40
CA GLY A 271 -0.81 17.59 -0.05
C GLY A 271 -1.45 18.98 0.13
N LEU A 272 -2.73 19.13 -0.22
CA LEU A 272 -3.46 20.37 -0.01
C LEU A 272 -3.65 20.69 1.48
N ILE A 273 -3.98 19.70 2.32
CA ILE A 273 -4.11 19.86 3.77
C ILE A 273 -2.82 20.43 4.39
N ARG A 274 -1.65 19.99 3.90
CA ARG A 274 -0.34 20.46 4.40
C ARG A 274 0.03 21.87 3.91
N THR A 275 -0.49 22.31 2.77
CA THR A 275 0.03 23.49 2.05
C THR A 275 -0.97 24.62 1.89
N ARG A 276 -2.26 24.37 2.09
CA ARG A 276 -3.36 25.32 1.88
C ARG A 276 -4.12 25.53 3.18
N LYS A 277 -4.66 26.74 3.31
CA LYS A 277 -5.58 27.06 4.41
C LYS A 277 -6.91 26.36 4.19
N ALA A 278 -7.42 25.69 5.22
CA ALA A 278 -8.73 25.07 5.24
C ALA A 278 -9.87 26.07 5.02
N ILE A 279 -10.93 25.63 4.35
CA ILE A 279 -12.22 26.33 4.29
C ILE A 279 -13.18 25.56 5.19
N VAL A 280 -13.46 26.12 6.37
CA VAL A 280 -14.33 25.47 7.36
C VAL A 280 -15.76 25.38 6.81
N GLY A 281 -16.31 24.18 6.77
CA GLY A 281 -17.68 23.90 6.36
C GLY A 281 -18.67 23.83 7.51
N GLN A 282 -19.96 23.69 7.18
CA GLN A 282 -20.98 23.37 8.18
C GLN A 282 -20.80 21.91 8.65
N PRO A 283 -20.94 21.61 9.96
CA PRO A 283 -20.75 20.26 10.47
C PRO A 283 -21.64 19.22 9.77
N ILE A 284 -21.05 18.06 9.47
CA ILE A 284 -21.72 16.93 8.84
C ILE A 284 -22.54 16.20 9.92
N GLN A 285 -23.86 16.34 9.86
CA GLN A 285 -24.77 15.73 10.83
C GLN A 285 -24.87 14.21 10.67
N ALA A 286 -24.80 13.71 9.43
CA ALA A 286 -24.87 12.29 9.14
C ALA A 286 -24.00 11.94 7.92
N LEU A 287 -23.35 10.78 7.99
CA LEU A 287 -22.64 10.19 6.86
C LEU A 287 -23.63 9.34 6.03
N ASN A 288 -24.58 10.00 5.37
CA ASN A 288 -25.56 9.39 4.47
C ASN A 288 -25.81 10.30 3.27
N TYR A 289 -24.73 10.76 2.67
CA TYR A 289 -24.76 11.73 1.59
C TYR A 289 -24.80 11.03 0.22
N VAL A 290 -25.77 11.43 -0.60
CA VAL A 290 -25.87 11.09 -2.03
C VAL A 290 -26.17 12.39 -2.76
N GLY A 291 -25.16 12.93 -3.44
CA GLY A 291 -25.19 14.21 -4.13
C GLY A 291 -25.65 14.11 -5.57
N ASN A 292 -26.36 15.14 -6.03
CA ASN A 292 -26.87 15.29 -7.39
C ASN A 292 -26.25 16.54 -8.07
N GLU A 293 -24.96 16.48 -8.43
CA GLU A 293 -24.20 17.47 -9.22
C GLU A 293 -24.21 18.96 -8.77
N ASP A 294 -24.96 19.35 -7.73
CA ASP A 294 -25.12 20.75 -7.32
C ASP A 294 -24.21 21.16 -6.15
N SER A 295 -23.74 20.18 -5.37
CA SER A 295 -22.86 20.38 -4.22
C SER A 295 -22.14 19.07 -3.87
N VAL A 296 -21.15 19.16 -2.97
CA VAL A 296 -20.50 18.00 -2.35
C VAL A 296 -20.53 18.19 -0.84
N LEU A 297 -21.24 17.31 -0.13
CA LEU A 297 -21.48 17.44 1.32
C LEU A 297 -22.10 18.81 1.65
N THR A 298 -21.49 19.60 2.54
CA THR A 298 -21.90 20.98 2.87
C THR A 298 -21.07 22.04 2.13
N SER A 299 -20.27 21.65 1.14
CA SER A 299 -19.48 22.57 0.31
C SER A 299 -20.37 23.31 -0.69
N PRO A 300 -20.12 24.60 -0.97
CA PRO A 300 -20.80 25.35 -2.02
C PRO A 300 -20.32 25.00 -3.44
N ARG A 301 -19.36 24.07 -3.59
CA ARG A 301 -18.86 23.59 -4.89
C ARG A 301 -19.40 22.20 -5.18
N ALA A 302 -19.71 21.98 -6.46
CA ALA A 302 -20.18 20.71 -7.01
C ALA A 302 -19.06 19.77 -7.46
N ASP A 303 -17.91 20.33 -7.86
CA ASP A 303 -16.78 19.58 -8.42
C ASP A 303 -15.48 19.91 -7.68
N MET A 304 -14.52 18.98 -7.72
CA MET A 304 -13.13 19.18 -7.30
C MET A 304 -13.02 19.55 -5.81
N VAL A 305 -13.81 18.86 -4.99
CA VAL A 305 -13.96 19.09 -3.55
C VAL A 305 -13.24 18.00 -2.77
N GLY A 306 -12.26 18.39 -1.96
CA GLY A 306 -11.66 17.53 -0.94
C GLY A 306 -12.14 17.93 0.42
N ALA A 307 -12.45 16.95 1.27
CA ALA A 307 -12.96 17.13 2.61
C ALA A 307 -12.10 16.36 3.60
N ARG A 308 -11.62 17.04 4.63
CA ARG A 308 -11.11 16.42 5.85
C ARG A 308 -12.21 16.50 6.90
N ILE A 309 -12.81 15.36 7.22
CA ILE A 309 -13.92 15.25 8.17
C ILE A 309 -13.36 14.64 9.45
N GLN A 310 -13.66 15.23 10.61
CA GLN A 310 -13.13 14.78 11.88
C GLN A 310 -14.15 14.94 13.00
N GLY A 311 -14.06 14.09 14.01
CA GLY A 311 -14.89 14.20 15.20
C GLY A 311 -14.79 12.95 16.05
N LEU A 312 -15.91 12.60 16.66
CA LEU A 312 -16.07 11.49 17.58
C LEU A 312 -17.33 10.70 17.16
N LEU A 313 -17.24 9.38 17.23
CA LEU A 313 -18.34 8.44 17.11
C LEU A 313 -18.65 7.89 18.51
N GLU A 314 -19.85 8.13 19.01
CA GLU A 314 -20.35 7.57 20.25
C GLU A 314 -20.81 6.12 20.02
N VAL A 315 -20.32 5.21 20.86
CA VAL A 315 -20.70 3.79 20.83
C VAL A 315 -21.14 3.39 22.23
N GLN A 316 -22.41 3.01 22.36
CA GLN A 316 -23.01 2.62 23.65
C GLN A 316 -22.97 1.10 23.89
N GLU A 317 -23.05 0.31 22.81
CA GLU A 317 -23.01 -1.15 22.91
C GLU A 317 -21.55 -1.61 22.68
N PRO A 318 -20.88 -2.28 23.63
CA PRO A 318 -19.54 -2.78 23.40
C PRO A 318 -19.55 -4.04 22.52
N GLY A 319 -18.43 -4.27 21.84
CA GLY A 319 -18.14 -5.44 21.01
C GLY A 319 -17.96 -5.12 19.54
N VAL A 320 -17.83 -6.18 18.74
CA VAL A 320 -17.53 -6.08 17.32
C VAL A 320 -18.74 -5.58 16.54
N HIS A 321 -18.60 -4.37 16.01
CA HIS A 321 -19.46 -3.80 14.98
C HIS A 321 -18.92 -4.15 13.60
N TYR A 322 -19.81 -4.20 12.61
CA TYR A 322 -19.43 -4.38 11.22
C TYR A 322 -19.79 -3.14 10.41
N LEU A 323 -18.80 -2.44 9.88
CA LEU A 323 -18.97 -1.19 9.16
C LEU A 323 -18.90 -1.42 7.65
N ARG A 324 -19.50 -0.49 6.91
CA ARG A 324 -19.35 -0.36 5.46
C ARG A 324 -19.33 1.11 5.09
N VAL A 325 -18.31 1.53 4.34
CA VAL A 325 -18.25 2.87 3.76
C VAL A 325 -18.52 2.78 2.27
N THR A 326 -19.41 3.63 1.76
CA THR A 326 -19.65 3.79 0.33
C THR A 326 -19.21 5.18 -0.08
N SER A 327 -18.42 5.27 -1.15
CA SER A 327 -17.88 6.55 -1.62
C SER A 327 -17.86 6.67 -3.15
N ASN A 328 -17.86 7.92 -3.59
CA ASN A 328 -17.61 8.38 -4.95
C ASN A 328 -17.18 9.86 -4.85
N ASP A 329 -15.92 10.23 -5.05
CA ASP A 329 -14.76 9.40 -5.42
C ASP A 329 -14.07 8.82 -4.16
N GLY A 330 -12.74 8.93 -4.06
CA GLY A 330 -11.92 8.19 -3.13
C GLY A 330 -12.06 8.62 -1.67
N VAL A 331 -11.83 7.64 -0.79
CA VAL A 331 -12.01 7.74 0.66
C VAL A 331 -10.89 7.04 1.43
N GLU A 332 -10.56 7.59 2.60
CA GLU A 332 -9.84 6.90 3.66
C GLU A 332 -10.60 7.12 4.97
N LEU A 333 -10.87 6.05 5.71
CA LEU A 333 -11.62 6.05 6.98
C LEU A 333 -10.71 5.55 8.10
N TRP A 334 -10.58 6.35 9.16
CA TRP A 334 -9.94 5.97 10.41
C TRP A 334 -10.93 6.04 11.56
N ILE A 335 -10.84 5.07 12.47
CA ILE A 335 -11.51 5.10 13.77
C ILE A 335 -10.46 4.78 14.85
N ALA A 336 -10.49 5.54 15.95
CA ALA A 336 -9.52 5.45 17.04
C ALA A 336 -8.06 5.52 16.58
N GLY A 337 -7.79 6.29 15.51
CA GLY A 337 -6.46 6.42 14.90
C GLY A 337 -6.03 5.23 14.02
N GLN A 338 -6.81 4.15 13.95
CA GLN A 338 -6.54 3.00 13.09
C GLN A 338 -7.21 3.18 11.73
N LEU A 339 -6.47 2.95 10.62
CA LEU A 339 -7.03 2.97 9.26
C LEU A 339 -7.92 1.74 9.06
N LEU A 340 -9.22 1.96 8.88
CA LEU A 340 -10.17 0.87 8.64
C LEU A 340 -10.36 0.54 7.16
N TYR A 341 -10.31 1.56 6.29
CA TYR A 341 -10.49 1.35 4.87
C TYR A 341 -9.86 2.47 4.06
N ARG A 342 -9.29 2.11 2.92
CA ARG A 342 -8.65 3.00 1.99
C ARG A 342 -9.03 2.60 0.57
N ASP A 343 -9.56 3.57 -0.15
CA ASP A 343 -9.85 3.48 -1.57
C ASP A 343 -9.51 4.83 -2.22
N PRO A 344 -8.23 5.06 -2.55
CA PRO A 344 -7.72 6.41 -2.65
C PRO A 344 -7.89 7.03 -4.04
N LYS A 345 -8.40 6.31 -5.05
CA LYS A 345 -8.43 6.73 -6.46
C LYS A 345 -9.84 7.21 -6.88
N VAL A 346 -9.96 7.72 -8.10
CA VAL A 346 -11.24 8.08 -8.73
C VAL A 346 -12.05 6.81 -9.01
N HIS A 347 -13.32 6.78 -8.64
CA HIS A 347 -14.24 5.68 -8.90
C HIS A 347 -15.69 6.12 -8.73
N ALA A 348 -16.60 5.48 -9.50
CA ALA A 348 -18.03 5.60 -9.25
C ALA A 348 -18.42 5.01 -7.88
N ASP A 349 -19.69 5.13 -7.49
CA ASP A 349 -20.24 4.59 -6.24
C ASP A 349 -19.73 3.16 -5.96
N ARG A 350 -18.87 3.05 -4.96
CA ARG A 350 -18.28 1.78 -4.54
C ARG A 350 -18.36 1.66 -3.05
N ALA A 351 -18.88 0.52 -2.60
CA ALA A 351 -18.90 0.13 -1.21
C ALA A 351 -17.65 -0.65 -0.87
N SER A 352 -17.10 -0.42 0.32
CA SER A 352 -16.07 -1.27 0.91
C SER A 352 -16.60 -2.70 1.13
N PRO A 353 -15.71 -3.69 1.29
CA PRO A 353 -16.05 -4.91 2.01
C PRO A 353 -16.61 -4.60 3.41
N ILE A 354 -17.17 -5.61 4.07
CA ILE A 354 -17.57 -5.47 5.47
C ILE A 354 -16.33 -5.38 6.36
N LEU A 355 -16.22 -4.30 7.12
CA LEU A 355 -15.08 -3.97 7.98
C LEU A 355 -15.44 -4.33 9.43
N GLY A 356 -14.64 -5.13 10.12
CA GLY A 356 -14.83 -5.32 11.56
C GLY A 356 -14.26 -4.14 12.35
N ALA A 357 -14.94 -3.74 13.41
CA ALA A 357 -14.49 -2.72 14.35
C ALA A 357 -14.81 -3.16 15.77
N ASP A 358 -13.79 -3.40 16.58
CA ASP A 358 -13.96 -3.85 17.96
C ASP A 358 -13.96 -2.65 18.91
N PHE A 359 -15.12 -2.35 19.47
CA PHE A 359 -15.33 -1.29 20.46
C PHE A 359 -15.40 -1.93 21.85
N PRO A 360 -14.30 -2.07 22.61
CA PRO A 360 -14.25 -2.92 23.80
C PRO A 360 -15.12 -2.42 24.97
N GLU A 361 -15.39 -1.11 25.01
CA GLU A 361 -16.19 -0.46 26.03
C GLU A 361 -17.04 0.68 25.43
N PRO A 362 -18.14 1.09 26.09
CA PRO A 362 -18.87 2.29 25.67
C PRO A 362 -17.99 3.54 25.70
N GLY A 363 -18.19 4.46 24.76
CA GLY A 363 -17.52 5.75 24.77
C GLY A 363 -17.44 6.45 23.42
N LEU A 364 -16.66 7.54 23.40
CA LEU A 364 -16.44 8.39 22.24
C LEU A 364 -15.15 8.00 21.51
N TYR A 365 -15.25 7.57 20.26
CA TYR A 365 -14.12 7.11 19.46
C TYR A 365 -13.75 8.14 18.38
N PRO A 366 -12.49 8.60 18.31
CA PRO A 366 -12.07 9.52 17.25
C PRO A 366 -12.35 8.96 15.86
N VAL A 367 -12.99 9.74 15.00
CA VAL A 367 -13.20 9.40 13.59
C VAL A 367 -12.53 10.45 12.71
N GLU A 368 -11.81 10.00 11.70
CA GLU A 368 -11.26 10.86 10.64
C GLU A 368 -11.60 10.24 9.29
N ILE A 369 -12.05 11.08 8.35
CA ILE A 369 -12.30 10.69 6.97
C ILE A 369 -11.61 11.70 6.07
N LEU A 370 -10.78 11.20 5.16
CA LEU A 370 -10.36 11.95 3.99
C LEU A 370 -11.22 11.50 2.83
N TYR A 371 -11.93 12.43 2.21
CA TYR A 371 -12.82 12.16 1.09
C TYR A 371 -12.57 13.19 0.00
N PHE A 372 -12.62 12.78 -1.26
CA PHE A 372 -12.69 13.73 -2.36
C PHE A 372 -13.74 13.35 -3.38
N GLU A 373 -14.17 14.38 -4.09
CA GLU A 373 -14.99 14.33 -5.28
C GLU A 373 -14.22 15.08 -6.37
N LYS A 374 -14.12 14.48 -7.55
CA LYS A 374 -13.45 15.09 -8.70
C LYS A 374 -14.42 15.81 -9.61
N LYS A 375 -15.41 15.08 -10.14
CA LYS A 375 -16.43 15.63 -11.03
C LYS A 375 -17.67 14.72 -11.10
N GLY A 376 -18.85 15.33 -11.06
CA GLY A 376 -20.12 14.66 -11.37
C GLY A 376 -20.90 14.23 -10.13
N SER A 377 -21.32 12.97 -10.08
CA SER A 377 -22.08 12.45 -8.93
C SER A 377 -21.14 12.16 -7.77
N SER A 378 -21.68 12.25 -6.56
CA SER A 378 -20.87 12.14 -5.34
C SER A 378 -21.61 11.40 -4.24
N THR A 379 -20.90 10.55 -3.52
CA THR A 379 -21.48 9.72 -2.45
C THR A 379 -20.50 9.65 -1.29
N LEU A 380 -21.00 9.79 -0.07
CA LEU A 380 -20.27 9.42 1.14
C LEU A 380 -21.27 8.91 2.18
N LYS A 381 -21.24 7.61 2.43
CA LYS A 381 -22.15 6.93 3.35
C LYS A 381 -21.37 6.02 4.28
N LEU A 382 -21.70 6.04 5.57
CA LEU A 382 -21.18 5.13 6.58
C LEU A 382 -22.32 4.37 7.22
N GLU A 383 -22.23 3.05 7.17
CA GLU A 383 -23.20 2.12 7.74
C GLU A 383 -22.51 1.23 8.76
N TRP A 384 -23.27 0.76 9.75
CA TRP A 384 -22.82 -0.22 10.72
C TRP A 384 -23.86 -1.31 10.96
N ARG A 385 -23.41 -2.44 11.48
CA ARG A 385 -24.25 -3.47 12.09
C ARG A 385 -23.68 -3.71 13.47
N GLN A 386 -24.45 -3.31 14.47
CA GLN A 386 -24.09 -3.42 15.87
C GLN A 386 -24.10 -4.89 16.34
N PRO A 387 -23.44 -5.22 17.45
CA PRO A 387 -23.56 -6.52 18.12
C PRO A 387 -25.03 -6.91 18.29
N GLY A 388 -25.38 -8.12 17.86
CA GLY A 388 -26.75 -8.64 17.95
C GLY A 388 -27.74 -8.14 16.88
N ALA A 389 -27.37 -7.17 16.05
CA ALA A 389 -28.17 -6.76 14.89
C ALA A 389 -27.96 -7.72 13.69
N ASN A 390 -28.99 -7.90 12.86
CA ASN A 390 -28.92 -8.76 11.68
C ASN A 390 -28.43 -8.01 10.43
N ASP A 391 -28.86 -6.76 10.28
CA ASP A 391 -28.68 -5.96 9.06
C ASP A 391 -27.80 -4.73 9.30
N LEU A 392 -27.18 -4.23 8.24
CA LEU A 392 -26.51 -2.92 8.23
C LEU A 392 -27.55 -1.80 8.21
N SER A 393 -27.27 -0.74 8.96
CA SER A 393 -28.03 0.51 8.95
C SER A 393 -27.08 1.70 8.88
N VAL A 394 -27.58 2.83 8.38
CA VAL A 394 -26.85 4.10 8.45
C VAL A 394 -26.56 4.43 9.90
N ILE A 395 -25.32 4.86 10.20
CA ILE A 395 -24.97 5.30 11.54
C ILE A 395 -25.85 6.53 11.88
N PRO A 396 -26.61 6.50 13.00
CA PRO A 396 -27.46 7.60 13.41
C PRO A 396 -26.71 8.94 13.52
N ALA A 397 -27.42 10.04 13.28
CA ALA A 397 -26.80 11.38 13.29
C ALA A 397 -26.39 11.83 14.70
N ASP A 398 -27.16 11.40 15.71
CA ASP A 398 -27.04 11.78 17.12
C ASP A 398 -25.83 11.15 17.83
N VAL A 399 -25.15 10.19 17.21
CA VAL A 399 -23.92 9.59 17.75
C VAL A 399 -22.65 10.23 17.19
N PHE A 400 -22.76 11.25 16.34
CA PHE A 400 -21.60 12.00 15.85
C PHE A 400 -21.43 13.30 16.61
N HIS A 401 -20.21 13.53 17.10
CA HIS A 401 -19.86 14.73 17.84
C HIS A 401 -18.54 15.32 17.36
N HIS A 402 -18.28 16.58 17.69
CA HIS A 402 -16.97 17.18 17.56
C HIS A 402 -16.70 18.16 18.70
N VAL A 403 -15.41 18.35 18.98
CA VAL A 403 -14.94 19.47 19.81
C VAL A 403 -14.52 20.59 18.85
N PRO A 404 -15.07 21.82 19.00
CA PRO A 404 -14.59 22.98 18.26
C PRO A 404 -13.10 23.22 18.53
N ASN A 405 -12.33 23.61 17.52
CA ASN A 405 -10.93 23.98 17.76
C ASN A 405 -10.86 25.17 18.75
N PRO A 406 -9.89 25.20 19.68
CA PRO A 406 -9.67 26.32 20.59
C PRO A 406 -9.34 27.63 19.87
#